data_AF-R7Q679-F1
#
_entry.id   AF-R7Q679-F1
#
_cell.length_a   1.000
_cell.length_b   1.000
_cell.length_c   1.000
_cell.angle_alpha   90.00
_cell.angle_beta   90.00
_cell.angle_gamma   90.00
#
_symmetry.space_group_name_H-M   'P 1'
#
loop_
_entity.id
_entity.type
_entity.pdbx_description
1 polymer ?
#
loop_
_entity_poly.entity_id
_entity_poly.type
_entity_poly.pdbx_seq_one_letter_code
_entity_poly.pdbx_strand_id
1 'polypeptide(L)'
;MQLRPPASPAANDSHRKLGWGDVVGSIVAAATSTEVMHHAMQDLFPRNKYFRFHPTTDSTQIDETHPDALASFAGEAQAYIREKRQDLDLVAAILRPKTPQGLWMRFRDALGN
;
A
#
# COMPACT_ATOMS: atom_id res chain seq x y z
N MET A 1 -17.77 -27.30 -57.28
CA MET A 1 -16.60 -27.11 -56.39
C MET A 1 -17.04 -26.26 -55.21
N GLN A 2 -17.37 -26.88 -54.08
CA GLN A 2 -17.70 -26.17 -52.83
C GLN A 2 -16.40 -26.00 -52.02
N LEU A 3 -16.05 -24.75 -51.72
CA LEU A 3 -14.90 -24.40 -50.90
C LEU A 3 -15.29 -24.60 -49.42
N ARG A 4 -14.54 -25.48 -48.75
CA ARG A 4 -14.66 -25.78 -47.32
C ARG A 4 -14.16 -24.58 -46.50
N PRO A 5 -14.90 -24.11 -45.47
CA PRO A 5 -14.42 -23.04 -44.61
C PRO A 5 -13.24 -23.52 -43.74
N PRO A 6 -12.32 -22.62 -43.33
CA PRO A 6 -11.19 -22.98 -42.47
C PRO A 6 -11.68 -23.48 -41.12
N ALA A 7 -11.05 -24.54 -40.62
CA ALA A 7 -11.31 -25.07 -39.29
C ALA A 7 -11.04 -23.99 -38.23
N SER A 8 -12.04 -23.74 -37.38
CA SER A 8 -11.91 -22.90 -36.19
C SER A 8 -10.73 -23.39 -35.36
N PRO A 9 -9.83 -22.52 -34.85
CA PRO A 9 -8.79 -22.97 -33.95
C PRO A 9 -9.46 -23.54 -32.70
N ALA A 10 -9.27 -24.84 -32.46
CA ALA A 10 -9.71 -25.49 -31.24
C ALA A 10 -9.15 -24.70 -30.06
N ALA A 11 -10.04 -24.13 -29.26
CA ALA A 11 -9.69 -23.57 -27.97
C ALA A 11 -9.02 -24.69 -27.17
N ASN A 12 -7.70 -24.60 -27.04
CA ASN A 12 -6.91 -25.54 -26.29
C ASN A 12 -7.13 -25.20 -24.81
N ASP A 13 -8.26 -25.67 -24.28
CA ASP A 13 -8.63 -25.56 -22.87
C ASP A 13 -7.78 -26.55 -22.06
N SER A 14 -6.48 -26.23 -21.97
CA SER A 14 -5.57 -26.94 -21.10
C SER A 14 -5.92 -26.60 -19.67
N HIS A 15 -6.81 -27.41 -19.07
CA HIS A 15 -7.20 -27.35 -17.67
C HIS A 15 -5.94 -27.54 -16.80
N ARG A 16 -5.29 -26.44 -16.44
CA ARG A 16 -4.07 -26.41 -15.63
C ARG A 16 -4.41 -27.04 -14.29
N LYS A 17 -3.92 -28.26 -14.04
CA LYS A 17 -4.10 -28.93 -12.75
C LYS A 17 -3.35 -28.14 -11.70
N LEU A 18 -4.08 -27.47 -10.81
CA LEU A 18 -3.52 -26.73 -9.68
C LEU A 18 -2.90 -27.73 -8.69
N GLY A 19 -1.66 -27.49 -8.26
CA GLY A 19 -1.03 -28.26 -7.20
C GLY A 19 -1.55 -27.83 -5.83
N TRP A 20 -1.48 -28.72 -4.84
CA TRP A 20 -1.83 -28.38 -3.45
C TRP A 20 -1.01 -27.21 -2.90
N GLY A 21 0.25 -27.07 -3.33
CA GLY A 21 1.09 -25.92 -3.00
C GLY A 21 0.54 -24.61 -3.56
N ASP A 22 0.02 -24.61 -4.77
CA ASP A 22 -0.59 -23.42 -5.39
C ASP A 22 -1.87 -23.01 -4.65
N VAL A 23 -2.67 -23.99 -4.24
CA VAL A 23 -3.90 -23.77 -3.48
C VAL A 23 -3.57 -23.17 -2.11
N VAL A 24 -2.65 -23.77 -1.35
CA VAL A 24 -2.24 -23.25 -0.04
C VAL A 24 -1.62 -21.86 -0.18
N GLY A 25 -0.73 -21.66 -1.15
CA GLY A 25 -0.13 -20.36 -1.45
C GLY A 25 -1.19 -19.30 -1.76
N SER A 26 -2.21 -19.65 -2.55
CA SER A 26 -3.31 -18.73 -2.87
C SER A 26 -4.16 -18.35 -1.64
N ILE A 27 -4.40 -19.28 -0.72
CA ILE A 27 -5.16 -19.02 0.51
C ILE A 27 -4.35 -18.08 1.41
N VAL A 28 -3.05 -18.35 1.58
CA VAL A 28 -2.17 -17.49 2.36
C VAL A 28 -2.12 -16.09 1.75
N ALA A 29 -1.90 -15.97 0.43
CA ALA A 29 -1.86 -14.69 -0.27
C ALA A 29 -3.19 -13.92 -0.16
N ALA A 30 -4.34 -14.61 -0.24
CA ALA A 30 -5.64 -13.99 -0.04
C ALA A 30 -5.85 -13.48 1.40
N ALA A 31 -5.32 -14.23 2.39
CA ALA A 31 -5.42 -13.85 3.80
C ALA A 31 -4.45 -12.72 4.18
N THR A 32 -3.31 -12.59 3.52
CA THR A 32 -2.31 -11.55 3.79
C THR A 32 -2.45 -10.32 2.91
N SER A 33 -3.29 -10.37 1.87
CA SER A 33 -3.58 -9.21 1.03
C SER A 33 -4.37 -8.15 1.80
N THR A 34 -3.74 -7.01 2.03
CA THR A 34 -4.39 -5.85 2.68
C THR A 34 -4.99 -4.86 1.68
N GLU A 35 -4.77 -5.07 0.38
CA GLU A 35 -5.12 -4.12 -0.69
C GLU A 35 -6.62 -3.81 -0.72
N VAL A 36 -7.45 -4.85 -0.59
CA VAL A 36 -8.90 -4.71 -0.58
C VAL A 36 -9.37 -3.86 0.60
N MET A 37 -8.79 -4.07 1.78
CA MET A 37 -9.09 -3.26 2.95
C MET A 37 -8.61 -1.82 2.77
N HIS A 38 -7.46 -1.60 2.14
CA HIS A 38 -6.95 -0.26 1.87
C HIS A 38 -7.86 0.52 0.91
N HIS A 39 -8.36 -0.09 -0.15
CA HIS A 39 -9.35 0.54 -1.03
C HIS A 39 -10.64 0.86 -0.28
N ALA A 40 -11.17 -0.10 0.49
CA ALA A 40 -12.37 0.13 1.30
C ALA A 40 -12.19 1.29 2.29
N MET A 41 -11.05 1.36 2.97
CA MET A 41 -10.74 2.47 3.89
C MET A 41 -10.62 3.81 3.16
N GLN A 42 -10.02 3.83 1.97
CA GLN A 42 -9.86 5.04 1.16
C GLN A 42 -11.21 5.57 0.66
N ASP A 43 -12.15 4.70 0.35
CA ASP A 43 -13.51 5.07 -0.09
C ASP A 43 -14.40 5.54 1.07
N LEU A 44 -14.24 4.92 2.25
CA LEU A 44 -15.07 5.20 3.43
C LEU A 44 -14.60 6.40 4.24
N PHE A 45 -13.28 6.60 4.36
CA PHE A 45 -12.73 7.64 5.22
C PHE A 45 -12.48 8.96 4.47
N PRO A 46 -12.69 10.10 5.14
CA PRO A 46 -12.25 11.39 4.62
C PRO A 46 -10.73 11.38 4.38
N ARG A 47 -10.28 12.12 3.36
CA ARG A 47 -8.87 12.17 2.91
C ARG A 47 -7.84 12.53 4.00
N ASN A 48 -8.27 13.14 5.11
CA ASN A 48 -7.42 13.53 6.23
C ASN A 48 -7.47 12.56 7.43
N LYS A 49 -8.10 11.38 7.27
CA LYS A 49 -8.27 10.39 8.35
C LYS A 49 -7.54 9.08 8.08
N TYR A 50 -7.35 8.72 6.82
CA TYR A 50 -6.66 7.51 6.43
C TYR A 50 -5.54 7.85 5.46
N PHE A 51 -4.31 7.46 5.81
CA PHE A 51 -3.12 7.65 5.00
C PHE A 51 -2.42 6.31 4.82
N ARG A 52 -2.12 5.96 3.57
CA ARG A 52 -1.41 4.74 3.23
C ARG A 52 -0.02 5.07 2.72
N PHE A 53 1.00 4.70 3.48
CA PHE A 53 2.39 4.80 3.06
C PHE A 53 2.94 3.40 2.81
N HIS A 54 3.02 3.02 1.54
CA HIS A 54 3.51 1.73 1.11
C HIS A 54 4.23 1.92 -0.23
N PRO A 55 5.57 1.91 -0.28
CA PRO A 55 6.30 1.96 -1.54
C PRO A 55 6.03 0.70 -2.36
N THR A 56 5.91 0.85 -3.67
CA THR A 56 5.89 -0.31 -4.57
C THR A 56 7.30 -0.85 -4.68
N THR A 57 7.51 -2.06 -4.17
CA THR A 57 8.78 -2.79 -4.24
C THR A 57 8.61 -4.06 -5.06
N ASP A 58 9.71 -4.65 -5.49
CA ASP A 58 9.69 -5.97 -6.12
C ASP A 58 9.17 -7.05 -5.15
N SER A 59 8.62 -8.13 -5.73
CA SER A 59 8.13 -9.28 -4.98
C SER A 59 9.31 -10.08 -4.42
N THR A 60 9.63 -9.82 -3.16
CA THR A 60 10.73 -10.49 -2.46
C THR A 60 10.21 -11.37 -1.32
N GLN A 61 10.98 -12.41 -0.99
CA GLN A 61 10.66 -13.27 0.14
C GLN A 61 10.83 -12.51 1.46
N ILE A 62 10.03 -12.88 2.47
CA ILE A 62 10.06 -12.23 3.78
C ILE A 62 11.39 -12.48 4.51
N ASP A 63 12.06 -13.59 4.22
CA ASP A 63 13.34 -14.01 4.80
C ASP A 63 14.56 -13.52 3.99
N GLU A 64 14.38 -12.57 3.07
CA GLU A 64 15.48 -11.94 2.36
C GLU A 64 16.41 -11.18 3.33
N THR A 65 17.70 -11.47 3.23
CA THR A 65 18.75 -10.92 4.10
C THR A 65 19.98 -10.45 3.34
N HIS A 66 19.99 -10.57 2.01
CA HIS A 66 21.11 -10.19 1.17
C HIS A 66 21.33 -8.67 1.25
N PRO A 67 22.57 -8.20 1.54
CA PRO A 67 22.84 -6.79 1.79
C PRO A 67 22.46 -5.89 0.62
N ASP A 68 22.68 -6.34 -0.62
CA ASP A 68 22.34 -5.59 -1.83
C ASP A 68 20.82 -5.40 -2.00
N ALA A 69 20.03 -6.42 -1.69
CA ALA A 69 18.56 -6.33 -1.74
C ALA A 69 18.04 -5.34 -0.68
N LEU A 70 18.57 -5.41 0.53
CA LEU A 70 18.24 -4.48 1.61
C LEU A 70 18.65 -3.03 1.27
N ALA A 71 19.78 -2.85 0.60
CA ALA A 71 20.22 -1.54 0.12
C ALA A 71 19.26 -0.98 -0.94
N SER A 72 18.75 -1.83 -1.85
CA SER A 72 17.72 -1.43 -2.83
C SER A 72 16.45 -0.95 -2.12
N PHE A 73 15.96 -1.73 -1.14
CA PHE A 73 14.76 -1.36 -0.37
C PHE A 73 14.92 -0.02 0.35
N ALA A 74 16.09 0.24 0.94
CA ALA A 74 16.39 1.53 1.55
C ALA A 74 16.37 2.67 0.53
N GLY A 75 16.94 2.44 -0.67
CA GLY A 75 16.92 3.41 -1.76
C GLY A 75 15.49 3.72 -2.25
N GLU A 76 14.69 2.69 -2.47
CA GLU A 76 13.28 2.79 -2.87
C GLU A 76 12.44 3.52 -1.83
N ALA A 77 12.61 3.18 -0.55
CA ALA A 77 11.93 3.86 0.55
C ALA A 77 12.27 5.35 0.61
N GLN A 78 13.55 5.70 0.42
CA GLN A 78 13.98 7.11 0.37
C GLN A 78 13.39 7.84 -0.83
N ALA A 79 13.33 7.21 -2.00
CA ALA A 79 12.70 7.78 -3.19
C ALA A 79 11.21 8.02 -2.97
N TYR A 80 10.50 7.03 -2.40
CA TYR A 80 9.09 7.14 -2.07
C TYR A 80 8.81 8.26 -1.07
N ILE A 81 9.63 8.41 -0.02
CA ILE A 81 9.50 9.50 0.96
C ILE A 81 9.64 10.87 0.28
N ARG A 82 10.58 11.00 -0.67
CA ARG A 82 10.76 12.25 -1.43
C ARG A 82 9.52 12.56 -2.28
N GLU A 83 8.97 11.57 -2.96
CA GLU A 83 7.75 11.71 -3.76
C GLU A 83 6.54 12.09 -2.89
N LYS A 84 6.36 11.42 -1.75
CA LYS A 84 5.23 11.61 -0.83
C LYS A 84 5.44 12.70 0.22
N ARG A 85 6.42 13.60 0.01
CA ARG A 85 6.79 14.62 1.00
C ARG A 85 5.60 15.45 1.47
N GLN A 86 4.74 15.87 0.53
CA GLN A 86 3.57 16.69 0.83
C GLN A 86 2.55 15.96 1.72
N ASP A 87 2.27 14.69 1.44
CA ASP A 87 1.35 13.88 2.24
C ASP A 87 1.92 13.62 3.64
N LEU A 88 3.22 13.36 3.74
CA LEU A 88 3.92 13.21 5.02
C LEU A 88 3.90 14.51 5.85
N ASP A 89 4.05 15.67 5.19
CA ASP A 89 3.95 16.97 5.85
C ASP A 89 2.54 17.25 6.37
N LEU A 90 1.52 16.89 5.59
CA LEU A 90 0.12 16.99 6.02
C LEU A 90 -0.13 16.12 7.27
N VAL A 91 0.33 14.86 7.24
CA VAL A 91 0.22 13.96 8.38
C VAL A 91 0.98 14.49 9.59
N ALA A 92 2.19 15.00 9.39
CA ALA A 92 2.97 15.61 10.46
C ALA A 92 2.25 16.82 11.09
N ALA A 93 1.57 17.65 10.28
CA ALA A 93 0.78 18.76 10.79
C ALA A 93 -0.43 18.30 11.63
N ILE A 94 -1.09 17.20 11.24
CA ILE A 94 -2.20 16.60 11.98
C ILE A 94 -1.73 15.97 13.30
N LEU A 95 -0.60 15.26 13.28
CA LEU A 95 -0.07 14.52 14.42
C LEU A 95 0.72 15.39 15.40
N ARG A 96 1.20 16.56 14.98
CA ARG A 96 1.89 17.49 15.87
C ARG A 96 0.99 17.82 17.06
N PRO A 97 1.47 17.66 18.29
CA PRO A 97 0.70 18.06 19.46
C PRO A 97 0.36 19.54 19.29
N LYS A 98 -0.91 19.88 19.47
CA LYS A 98 -1.32 21.28 19.57
C LYS A 98 -0.57 21.82 20.77
N THR A 99 0.47 22.61 20.53
CA THR A 99 1.23 23.25 21.60
C THR A 99 0.21 23.93 22.52
N PRO A 100 0.35 23.79 23.85
CA PRO A 100 -0.45 24.56 24.79
C PRO A 100 -0.01 26.03 24.77
N GLN A 101 0.12 26.64 23.58
CA GLN A 101 0.08 28.09 23.41
C GLN A 101 -1.19 28.64 24.07
N GLY A 102 -2.28 27.86 24.06
CA GLY A 102 -3.50 28.17 24.80
C GLY A 102 -3.35 28.18 26.33
N LEU A 103 -2.44 27.42 26.95
CA LEU A 103 -2.36 27.45 28.42
C LEU A 103 -1.67 28.73 28.91
N TRP A 104 -0.52 29.08 28.33
CA TRP A 104 0.16 30.34 28.63
C TRP A 104 -0.61 31.58 28.17
N MET A 105 -1.31 31.53 27.03
CA MET A 105 -2.23 32.61 26.63
C MET A 105 -3.41 32.73 27.61
N ARG A 106 -4.04 31.63 28.03
CA ARG A 106 -5.14 31.66 29.02
C ARG A 106 -4.68 32.11 30.40
N PHE A 107 -3.47 31.75 30.83
CA PHE A 107 -2.88 32.26 32.07
C PHE A 107 -2.58 33.75 31.98
N ARG A 108 -2.05 34.24 30.85
CA ARG A 108 -1.79 35.68 30.64
C ARG A 108 -3.09 36.49 30.61
N ASP A 109 -4.12 35.99 29.93
CA ASP A 109 -5.42 36.68 29.85
C ASP A 109 -6.15 36.65 31.21
N ALA A 110 -5.94 35.62 32.05
CA ALA A 110 -6.49 35.55 33.40
C ALA A 110 -5.76 36.43 34.43
N LEU A 111 -4.52 36.84 34.16
CA LEU A 111 -3.72 37.73 35.01
C LEU A 111 -3.72 39.19 34.51
N GLY A 112 -4.38 39.46 33.38
CA GLY A 112 -4.41 40.76 32.72
C GLY A 112 -5.70 41.56 32.90
N ASN A 113 -6.56 41.21 33.88
CA ASN A 113 -7.79 41.93 34.21
C ASN A 113 -7.83 42.27 35.70
#